data_AF-A0A1G2QF32-F1
#
_entry.id   AF-A0A1G2QF32-F1
#
_cell.length_a   1.000
_cell.length_b   1.000
_cell.length_c   1.000
_cell.angle_alpha   90.00
_cell.angle_beta   90.00
_cell.angle_gamma   90.00
#
_symmetry.space_group_name_H-M   'P 1'
#
loop_
_entity.id
_entity.type
_entity.pdbx_description
1 polymer ?
#
loop_
_entity_poly.entity_id
_entity_poly.type
_entity_poly.pdbx_seq_one_letter_code
_entity_poly.pdbx_strand_id
1 'polypeptide(L)'
;MILPEYRDGFGWSIVVPPMAEWSTSRLLHEVCGRMFPTWQAYDDGQLDKIVSADVHVVLARDTVEADEIHKNKSTKTVEAENISAITIRQREVLEARYFFETGEHLDIANTTICAGSRYADGFVPRAYWRDDEFDVSCVAPAFAYGSWRVRETVF
;
A
#
# COMPACT_ATOMS: atom_id res chain seq x y z
N MET A 1 21.15 -4.13 -2.82
CA MET A 1 19.94 -4.30 -1.99
C MET A 1 20.39 -4.54 -0.56
N ILE A 2 19.95 -3.71 0.39
CA ILE A 2 20.23 -3.82 1.82
C ILE A 2 18.91 -4.22 2.50
N LEU A 3 18.97 -5.14 3.46
CA LEU A 3 17.82 -5.47 4.31
C LEU A 3 17.77 -4.50 5.50
N PRO A 4 16.62 -3.89 5.80
CA PRO A 4 16.44 -3.09 7.01
C PRO A 4 16.80 -3.85 8.29
N GLU A 5 17.17 -3.13 9.34
CA GLU A 5 17.31 -3.73 10.67
C GLU A 5 15.97 -4.32 11.15
N TYR A 6 16.05 -5.44 11.86
CA TYR A 6 14.87 -6.07 12.42
C TYR A 6 14.16 -5.12 13.41
N ARG A 7 12.84 -5.00 13.25
CA ARG A 7 11.96 -4.30 14.19
C ARG A 7 10.80 -5.21 14.58
N ASP A 8 10.58 -5.35 15.88
CA ASP A 8 9.48 -6.16 16.41
C ASP A 8 8.13 -5.68 15.87
N GLY A 9 7.30 -6.62 15.40
CA GLY A 9 6.04 -6.36 14.71
C GLY A 9 6.15 -5.85 13.27
N PHE A 10 7.33 -5.89 12.65
CA PHE A 10 7.55 -5.56 11.24
C PHE A 10 8.19 -6.75 10.49
N GLY A 11 7.56 -7.92 10.56
CA GLY A 11 8.07 -9.15 9.95
C GLY A 11 7.91 -9.26 8.42
N TRP A 12 7.15 -8.37 7.77
CA TRP A 12 6.83 -8.52 6.35
C TRP A 12 7.77 -7.71 5.46
N SER A 13 8.76 -8.36 4.88
CA SER A 13 9.64 -7.75 3.87
C SER A 13 8.93 -7.58 2.52
N ILE A 14 8.99 -6.37 1.98
CA ILE A 14 8.50 -6.06 0.63
C ILE A 14 9.72 -5.66 -0.20
N VAL A 15 9.99 -6.44 -1.25
CA VAL A 15 11.00 -6.07 -2.26
C VAL A 15 10.34 -5.06 -3.20
N VAL A 16 10.75 -3.80 -3.09
CA VAL A 16 10.19 -2.71 -3.89
C VAL A 16 11.04 -2.54 -5.14
N PRO A 17 10.49 -2.79 -6.35
CA PRO A 17 11.21 -2.56 -7.58
C PRO A 17 11.46 -1.06 -7.81
N PRO A 18 12.51 -0.69 -8.57
CA PRO A 18 12.75 0.69 -8.97
C PRO A 18 11.57 1.20 -9.78
N MET A 19 11.41 2.52 -9.92
CA MET A 19 10.45 3.02 -10.91
C MET A 19 11.01 2.79 -12.31
N ALA A 20 10.38 1.87 -13.05
CA ALA A 20 10.71 1.53 -14.43
C ALA A 20 9.42 1.18 -15.17
N GLU A 21 9.50 1.10 -16.50
CA GLU A 21 8.34 0.78 -17.34
C GLU A 21 7.65 -0.53 -16.93
N TRP A 22 8.39 -1.50 -16.39
CA TRP A 22 7.91 -2.83 -15.99
C TRP A 22 7.41 -2.93 -14.53
N SER A 23 7.50 -1.86 -13.75
CA SER A 23 7.25 -1.84 -12.30
C SER A 23 6.39 -0.64 -11.86
N THR A 24 5.60 -0.12 -12.79
CA THR A 24 4.58 0.88 -12.51
C THR A 24 3.47 0.27 -11.65
N SER A 25 2.77 1.10 -10.88
CA SER A 25 1.62 0.63 -10.08
C SER A 25 0.55 0.01 -10.98
N ARG A 26 0.33 0.53 -12.19
CA ARG A 26 -0.57 -0.10 -13.19
C ARG A 26 -0.20 -1.56 -13.45
N LEU A 27 1.07 -1.84 -13.70
CA LEU A 27 1.51 -3.22 -13.97
C LEU A 27 1.43 -4.11 -12.72
N LEU A 28 1.69 -3.57 -11.53
CA LEU A 28 1.49 -4.29 -10.28
C LEU A 28 0.01 -4.63 -10.05
N HIS A 29 -0.89 -3.70 -10.39
CA HIS A 29 -2.33 -3.95 -10.40
C HIS A 29 -2.72 -5.04 -11.39
N GLU A 30 -2.18 -5.00 -12.63
CA GLU A 30 -2.40 -6.05 -13.64
C GLU A 30 -1.86 -7.42 -13.18
N VAL A 31 -0.78 -7.47 -12.39
CA VAL A 31 -0.28 -8.71 -11.78
C VAL A 31 -1.28 -9.24 -10.75
N CYS A 32 -1.82 -8.38 -9.89
CA CYS A 32 -2.89 -8.74 -8.95
C CYS A 32 -4.12 -9.29 -9.71
N GLY A 33 -4.52 -8.63 -10.80
CA GLY A 33 -5.66 -9.03 -11.64
C GLY A 33 -5.52 -10.39 -12.34
N ARG A 34 -4.31 -10.97 -12.39
CA ARG A 34 -4.08 -12.35 -12.87
C ARG A 34 -4.31 -13.40 -11.77
N MET A 35 -4.38 -12.97 -10.51
CA MET A 35 -4.48 -13.84 -9.34
C MET A 35 -5.88 -13.79 -8.72
N PHE A 36 -6.51 -12.61 -8.70
CA PHE A 36 -7.82 -12.36 -8.11
C PHE A 36 -8.52 -11.19 -8.81
N PRO A 37 -9.85 -11.01 -8.64
CA PRO A 37 -10.58 -9.88 -9.21
C PRO A 37 -10.05 -8.54 -8.69
N THR A 38 -9.91 -7.57 -9.59
CA THR A 38 -9.37 -6.24 -9.26
C THR A 38 -10.11 -5.13 -9.99
N TRP A 39 -10.28 -4.00 -9.33
CA TRP A 39 -10.73 -2.75 -9.93
C TRP A 39 -9.83 -1.59 -9.54
N GLN A 40 -9.61 -0.65 -10.46
CA GLN A 40 -8.91 0.59 -10.19
C GLN A 40 -9.64 1.81 -10.76
N ALA A 41 -9.77 2.87 -9.95
CA ALA A 41 -10.40 4.13 -10.35
C ALA A 41 -9.54 4.98 -11.30
N TYR A 42 -8.21 4.91 -11.15
CA TYR A 42 -7.25 5.73 -11.88
C TYR A 42 -6.32 4.83 -12.68
N ASP A 43 -6.22 5.09 -14.00
CA ASP A 43 -5.23 4.47 -14.89
C ASP A 43 -4.07 5.44 -15.20
N ASP A 44 -3.86 6.45 -14.35
CA ASP A 44 -2.73 7.36 -14.53
C ASP A 44 -1.46 6.66 -14.01
N GLY A 45 -0.55 6.32 -14.92
CA GLY A 45 0.73 5.65 -14.62
C GLY A 45 1.69 6.44 -13.70
N GLN A 46 1.21 7.39 -12.90
CA GLN A 46 1.96 8.24 -11.97
C GLN A 46 1.40 8.18 -10.54
N LEU A 47 1.11 6.95 -10.11
CA LEU A 47 0.57 6.58 -8.81
C LEU A 47 1.53 6.80 -7.62
N ASP A 48 2.78 7.24 -7.82
CA ASP A 48 3.76 7.33 -6.74
C ASP A 48 4.66 8.58 -6.84
N LYS A 49 4.70 9.38 -5.77
CA LYS A 49 5.68 10.49 -5.63
C LYS A 49 7.02 10.00 -5.09
N ILE A 50 7.08 8.82 -4.47
CA ILE A 50 8.33 8.23 -3.99
C ILE A 50 8.90 7.33 -5.08
N VAL A 51 9.67 7.95 -5.96
CA VAL A 51 10.42 7.26 -7.01
C VAL A 51 11.79 6.88 -6.46
N SER A 52 11.95 5.62 -6.04
CA SER A 52 13.29 5.05 -5.84
C SER A 52 13.86 4.65 -7.21
N ALA A 53 15.09 5.07 -7.48
CA ALA A 53 15.84 4.63 -8.65
C ALA A 53 16.37 3.20 -8.49
N ASP A 54 16.44 2.69 -7.25
CA ASP A 54 17.01 1.38 -6.91
C ASP A 54 15.98 0.42 -6.30
N VAL A 55 16.22 -0.87 -6.51
CA VAL A 55 15.56 -1.95 -5.76
C VAL A 55 15.95 -1.83 -4.29
N HIS A 56 14.95 -1.75 -3.42
CA HIS A 56 15.14 -1.71 -1.97
C HIS A 56 14.13 -2.62 -1.27
N VAL A 57 14.38 -2.87 0.01
CA VAL A 57 13.46 -3.63 0.86
C VAL A 57 12.91 -2.69 1.92
N VAL A 58 11.60 -2.78 2.15
CA VAL A 58 10.95 -2.18 3.32
C VAL A 58 10.36 -3.29 4.18
N LEU A 59 10.31 -3.07 5.49
CA LEU A 59 9.56 -3.94 6.39
C LEU A 59 8.22 -3.28 6.68
N ALA A 60 7.12 -3.98 6.42
CA ALA A 60 5.78 -3.56 6.79
C ALA A 60 5.35 -4.25 8.09
N ARG A 61 4.39 -3.63 8.81
CA ARG A 61 3.75 -4.28 9.94
C ARG A 61 3.15 -5.63 9.53
N ASP A 62 3.33 -6.66 10.37
CA ASP A 62 3.01 -8.06 10.08
C ASP A 62 1.60 -8.52 10.52
N THR A 63 0.61 -7.61 10.43
CA THR A 63 -0.79 -7.88 10.77
C THR A 63 -1.66 -8.08 9.53
N VAL A 64 -2.63 -9.00 9.56
CA VAL A 64 -3.54 -9.23 8.41
C VAL A 64 -4.31 -7.97 8.04
N GLU A 65 -4.94 -7.33 9.02
CA GLU A 65 -5.53 -6.00 8.86
C GLU A 65 -4.47 -4.92 9.14
N ALA A 66 -4.54 -3.82 8.41
CA ALA A 66 -3.69 -2.66 8.62
C ALA A 66 -3.89 -2.03 10.01
N ASP A 67 -2.87 -1.30 10.44
CA ASP A 67 -2.55 -1.04 11.84
C ASP A 67 -3.67 -0.35 12.62
N GLU A 68 -4.25 -1.03 13.61
CA GLU A 68 -5.31 -0.46 14.47
C GLU A 68 -4.83 0.80 15.21
N ILE A 69 -3.54 0.87 15.54
CA ILE A 69 -2.91 2.05 16.16
C ILE A 69 -2.93 3.31 15.27
N HIS A 70 -3.23 3.16 13.98
CA HIS A 70 -3.33 4.23 13.00
C HIS A 70 -4.75 4.42 12.46
N LYS A 71 -5.73 3.84 13.15
CA LYS A 71 -7.16 4.06 12.94
C LYS A 71 -7.49 5.55 12.87
N ASN A 72 -8.36 5.91 11.91
CA ASN A 72 -8.95 7.24 11.77
C ASN A 72 -7.91 8.37 11.54
N LYS A 73 -6.69 8.03 11.11
CA LYS A 73 -5.70 9.05 10.75
C LYS A 73 -5.90 9.45 9.29
N SER A 74 -6.03 10.76 9.06
CA SER A 74 -5.95 11.32 7.70
C SER A 74 -4.51 11.29 7.21
N THR A 75 -4.28 11.40 5.90
CA THR A 75 -2.91 11.52 5.37
C THR A 75 -2.18 12.74 5.93
N LYS A 76 -2.88 13.85 6.15
CA LYS A 76 -2.29 15.03 6.82
C LYS A 76 -1.83 14.72 8.24
N THR A 77 -2.58 13.89 8.97
CA THR A 77 -2.21 13.44 10.32
C THR A 77 -0.99 12.52 10.27
N VAL A 78 -0.97 11.57 9.34
CA VAL A 78 0.18 10.67 9.11
C VAL A 78 1.46 11.46 8.84
N GLU A 79 1.38 12.47 7.97
CA GLU A 79 2.51 13.36 7.65
C GLU A 79 2.95 14.19 8.87
N ALA A 80 2.01 14.79 9.59
CA ALA A 80 2.31 15.61 10.77
C ALA A 80 2.96 14.79 11.91
N GLU A 81 2.60 13.52 12.02
CA GLU A 81 3.17 12.58 13.00
C GLU A 81 4.43 11.86 12.51
N ASN A 82 4.90 12.16 11.28
CA ASN A 82 6.05 11.52 10.64
C ASN A 82 5.94 9.97 10.59
N ILE A 83 4.72 9.47 10.36
CA ILE A 83 4.49 8.04 10.20
C ILE A 83 4.91 7.65 8.78
N SER A 84 5.89 6.76 8.67
CA SER A 84 6.27 6.15 7.40
C SER A 84 5.18 5.14 7.00
N ALA A 85 4.41 5.48 5.97
CA ALA A 85 3.26 4.70 5.54
C ALA A 85 3.55 3.91 4.27
N ILE A 86 2.86 2.78 4.12
CA ILE A 86 2.92 1.96 2.91
C ILE A 86 2.55 2.78 1.65
N THR A 87 3.27 2.55 0.56
CA THR A 87 2.93 3.04 -0.78
C THR A 87 1.94 2.11 -1.46
N ILE A 88 1.27 2.57 -2.52
CA ILE A 88 0.35 1.69 -3.26
C ILE A 88 1.10 0.51 -3.93
N ARG A 89 2.29 0.76 -4.47
CA ARG A 89 3.14 -0.28 -5.04
C ARG A 89 3.54 -1.33 -4.01
N GLN A 90 3.91 -0.88 -2.81
CA GLN A 90 4.22 -1.79 -1.70
C GLN A 90 2.98 -2.60 -1.30
N ARG A 91 1.80 -1.97 -1.26
CA ARG A 91 0.55 -2.65 -0.90
C ARG A 91 0.15 -3.72 -1.90
N GLU A 92 0.29 -3.47 -3.20
CA GLU A 92 -0.01 -4.43 -4.27
C GLU A 92 0.99 -5.59 -4.30
N VAL A 93 2.30 -5.32 -4.15
CA VAL A 93 3.31 -6.38 -4.02
C VAL A 93 3.02 -7.26 -2.80
N LEU A 94 2.67 -6.64 -1.67
CA LEU A 94 2.33 -7.35 -0.45
C LEU A 94 1.03 -8.16 -0.59
N GLU A 95 0.01 -7.65 -1.29
CA GLU A 95 -1.23 -8.39 -1.58
C GLU A 95 -0.96 -9.64 -2.41
N ALA A 96 -0.30 -9.46 -3.56
CA ALA A 96 0.00 -10.55 -4.47
C ALA A 96 0.84 -11.63 -3.78
N ARG A 97 1.85 -11.21 -2.98
CA ARG A 97 2.67 -12.13 -2.19
C ARG A 97 1.83 -12.88 -1.16
N TYR A 98 1.04 -12.18 -0.35
CA TYR A 98 0.27 -12.80 0.72
C TYR A 98 -0.77 -13.80 0.18
N PHE A 99 -1.47 -13.43 -0.90
CA PHE A 99 -2.40 -14.32 -1.58
C PHE A 99 -1.68 -15.54 -2.18
N PHE A 100 -0.52 -15.36 -2.81
CA PHE A 100 0.27 -16.49 -3.31
C PHE A 100 0.69 -17.46 -2.19
N GLU A 101 1.08 -16.93 -1.03
CA GLU A 101 1.56 -17.73 0.09
C GLU A 101 0.44 -18.43 0.87
N THR A 102 -0.76 -17.83 0.93
CA THR A 102 -1.82 -18.25 1.86
C THR A 102 -3.14 -18.62 1.20
N GLY A 103 -3.41 -18.14 -0.01
CA GLY A 103 -4.74 -18.18 -0.63
C GLY A 103 -5.75 -17.20 -0.03
N GLU A 104 -5.33 -16.35 0.91
CA GLU A 104 -6.16 -15.39 1.64
C GLU A 104 -5.78 -13.94 1.26
N HIS A 105 -6.61 -12.98 1.68
CA HIS A 105 -6.44 -11.55 1.36
C HIS A 105 -6.15 -10.69 2.59
N LEU A 106 -5.42 -9.59 2.38
CA LEU A 106 -5.15 -8.61 3.44
C LEU A 106 -6.23 -7.53 3.45
N ASP A 107 -6.45 -6.95 4.63
CA ASP A 107 -7.33 -5.80 4.84
C ASP A 107 -8.77 -6.03 4.30
N ILE A 108 -9.36 -7.19 4.61
CA ILE A 108 -10.74 -7.53 4.18
C ILE A 108 -11.75 -6.65 4.92
N ALA A 109 -11.50 -6.35 6.20
CA ALA A 109 -12.44 -5.62 7.05
C ALA A 109 -12.25 -4.09 7.01
N ASN A 110 -11.09 -3.61 6.58
CA ASN A 110 -10.72 -2.20 6.63
C ASN A 110 -10.14 -1.69 5.31
N THR A 111 -10.04 -0.38 5.19
CA THR A 111 -9.39 0.29 4.05
C THR A 111 -7.98 0.69 4.43
N THR A 112 -6.99 0.29 3.64
CA THR A 112 -5.61 0.74 3.78
C THR A 112 -5.39 2.03 3.00
N ILE A 113 -5.10 3.11 3.72
CA ILE A 113 -4.67 4.39 3.16
C ILE A 113 -3.18 4.31 2.87
N CYS A 114 -2.82 4.36 1.59
CA CYS A 114 -1.45 4.27 1.11
C CYS A 114 -0.78 5.66 1.14
N ALA A 115 -0.66 6.23 2.32
CA ALA A 115 -0.19 7.60 2.55
C ALA A 115 1.28 7.84 2.14
N GLY A 116 2.06 6.78 1.88
CA GLY A 116 3.38 6.88 1.25
C GLY A 116 3.33 7.30 -0.24
N SER A 117 2.15 7.21 -0.86
CA SER A 117 1.92 7.55 -2.27
C SER A 117 0.98 8.75 -2.43
N ARG A 118 1.05 9.39 -3.60
CA ARG A 118 0.16 10.49 -3.96
C ARG A 118 0.06 10.63 -5.46
N TYR A 119 -1.15 10.85 -5.94
CA TYR A 119 -1.41 11.20 -7.33
C TYR A 119 -0.91 12.63 -7.63
N ALA A 120 -0.79 12.95 -8.92
CA ALA A 120 -0.36 14.27 -9.39
C ALA A 120 -1.27 15.39 -8.89
N ASP A 121 -2.58 15.13 -8.79
CA ASP A 121 -3.61 16.05 -8.28
C ASP A 121 -3.65 16.18 -6.76
N GLY A 122 -2.82 15.43 -6.03
CA GLY A 122 -2.71 15.48 -4.58
C GLY A 122 -3.60 14.50 -3.82
N PHE A 123 -4.45 13.73 -4.51
CA PHE A 123 -5.20 12.65 -3.88
C PHE A 123 -4.28 11.52 -3.45
N VAL A 124 -4.75 10.72 -2.49
CA VAL A 124 -3.98 9.65 -1.86
C VAL A 124 -4.59 8.31 -2.22
N PRO A 125 -3.82 7.33 -2.71
CA PRO A 125 -4.35 6.02 -3.00
C PRO A 125 -4.86 5.31 -1.74
N ARG A 126 -5.90 4.51 -1.91
CA ARG A 126 -6.39 3.57 -0.92
C ARG A 126 -6.63 2.22 -1.59
N ALA A 127 -6.46 1.16 -0.81
CA ALA A 127 -6.74 -0.21 -1.22
C ALA A 127 -7.70 -0.83 -0.20
N TYR A 128 -8.70 -1.56 -0.68
CA TYR A 128 -9.70 -2.24 0.15
C TYR A 128 -10.36 -3.37 -0.63
N TRP A 129 -11.04 -4.26 0.08
CA TRP A 129 -11.89 -5.28 -0.53
C TRP A 129 -13.34 -4.83 -0.59
N ARG A 130 -13.99 -5.07 -1.73
CA ARG A 130 -15.40 -4.81 -1.94
C ARG A 130 -16.00 -5.90 -2.80
N ASP A 131 -17.05 -6.57 -2.32
CA ASP A 131 -17.81 -7.56 -3.10
C ASP A 131 -16.91 -8.58 -3.83
N ASP A 132 -15.92 -9.14 -3.11
CA ASP A 132 -14.90 -10.09 -3.62
C ASP A 132 -13.93 -9.52 -4.69
N GLU A 133 -13.78 -8.20 -4.74
CA GLU A 133 -12.87 -7.50 -5.64
C GLU A 133 -11.86 -6.63 -4.86
N PHE A 134 -10.58 -6.70 -5.26
CA PHE A 134 -9.54 -5.83 -4.72
C PHE A 134 -9.56 -4.47 -5.42
N ASP A 135 -9.88 -3.44 -4.66
CA ASP A 135 -10.36 -2.16 -5.15
C ASP A 135 -9.33 -1.05 -4.81
N VAL A 136 -8.75 -0.44 -5.84
CA VAL A 136 -7.79 0.66 -5.72
C VAL A 136 -8.44 1.96 -6.18
N SER A 137 -8.58 2.91 -5.26
CA SER A 137 -9.10 4.24 -5.57
C SER A 137 -8.33 5.32 -4.83
N CYS A 138 -8.82 6.56 -4.85
CA CYS A 138 -8.16 7.67 -4.19
C CYS A 138 -9.09 8.36 -3.19
N VAL A 139 -8.49 9.09 -2.26
CA VAL A 139 -9.20 9.91 -1.27
C VAL A 139 -8.53 11.27 -1.10
N ALA A 140 -9.31 12.27 -0.70
CA ALA A 140 -8.75 13.56 -0.33
C ALA A 140 -7.88 13.40 0.93
N PRO A 141 -6.67 14.00 0.98
CA PRO A 141 -5.70 13.77 2.06
C PRO A 141 -6.17 14.24 3.45
N ALA A 142 -7.21 15.08 3.49
CA ALA A 142 -7.79 15.59 4.74
C ALA A 142 -8.87 14.69 5.33
N PHE A 143 -9.34 13.66 4.60
CA PHE A 143 -10.41 12.80 5.08
C PHE A 143 -9.89 11.67 5.97
N ALA A 144 -10.74 11.24 6.90
CA ALA A 144 -10.49 10.11 7.78
C ALA A 144 -11.82 9.47 8.17
N TYR A 145 -11.86 8.13 8.21
CA TYR A 145 -13.06 7.37 8.56
C TYR A 145 -12.73 6.21 9.51
N GLY A 146 -13.76 5.75 10.22
CA GLY A 146 -13.74 4.64 11.20
C GLY A 146 -12.98 3.39 10.74
N SER A 147 -13.20 3.01 9.47
CA SER A 147 -12.66 1.82 8.82
C SER A 147 -11.31 2.05 8.15
N TRP A 148 -10.76 3.27 8.21
CA TRP A 148 -9.49 3.58 7.56
C TRP A 148 -8.33 3.31 8.50
N ARG A 149 -7.31 2.68 7.93
CA ARG A 149 -6.08 2.27 8.60
C ARG A 149 -4.89 2.65 7.73
N VAL A 150 -3.73 2.73 8.35
CA VAL A 150 -2.45 2.96 7.66
C VAL A 150 -1.53 1.85 8.11
N ARG A 151 -0.88 1.19 7.15
CA ARG A 151 0.17 0.22 7.44
C ARG A 151 1.51 0.92 7.52
N GLU A 152 2.13 0.93 8.69
CA GLU A 152 3.46 1.51 8.89
C GLU A 152 4.52 0.66 8.18
N THR A 153 5.52 1.32 7.61
CA THR A 153 6.70 0.71 6.98
C THR A 153 7.99 1.29 7.54
N VAL A 154 9.06 0.51 7.54
CA VAL A 154 10.41 0.92 7.97
C VAL A 154 11.47 0.52 6.96
N PHE A 155 12.58 1.27 6.97
CA PHE A 155 13.71 1.18 6.05
C PHE A 155 15.01 0.89 6.80
#